data_AF-A0AAW8DUT1-F1
#
_entry.id   AF-A0AAW8DUT1-F1
#
_cell.length_a   1.000
_cell.length_b   1.000
_cell.length_c   1.000
_cell.angle_alpha   90.00
_cell.angle_beta   90.00
_cell.angle_gamma   90.00
#
_symmetry.space_group_name_H-M   'P 1'
#
loop_
_entity.id
_entity.type
_entity.pdbx_description
1 polymer ?
#
loop_
_entity_poly.entity_id
_entity_poly.type
_entity_poly.pdbx_seq_one_letter_code
_entity_poly.pdbx_strand_id
1 'polypeptide(L)' 'MKQLRLLWREDVVHHEDDEHFDCGMWVPATPCAQKKAQIICEVQNAVYGPGSHWIEEREHADQFFDGVVLPGHRDL' A
#
# COMPACT_ATOMS: atom_id res chain seq x y z
N MET A 1 13.04 5.87 -4.87
CA MET A 1 12.03 6.50 -4.00
C MET A 1 11.42 5.46 -3.06
N LYS A 2 11.30 5.74 -1.76
CA LYS A 2 10.66 4.83 -0.81
C LYS A 2 9.15 4.72 -1.05
N GLN A 3 8.62 3.51 -1.03
CA GLN A 3 7.19 3.20 -1.16
C GLN A 3 6.72 2.34 0.01
N LEU A 4 5.42 2.40 0.29
CA LEU A 4 4.76 1.56 1.28
C LEU A 4 3.48 0.98 0.73
N ARG A 5 3.02 -0.13 1.30
CA ARG A 5 1.66 -0.66 1.13
C ARG A 5 1.16 -1.20 2.45
N LEU A 6 -0.16 -1.19 2.61
CA LEU A 6 -0.84 -1.84 3.73
C LEU A 6 -1.38 -3.19 3.25
N LEU A 7 -1.03 -4.25 3.95
CA LEU A 7 -1.45 -5.62 3.70
C LEU A 7 -2.32 -6.14 4.82
N TRP A 8 -3.03 -7.22 4.53
CA TRP A 8 -3.82 -7.97 5.49
C TRP A 8 -3.74 -9.48 5.22
N ARG A 9 -4.10 -10.27 6.23
CA ARG A 9 -4.19 -11.73 6.09
C ARG A 9 -5.36 -12.10 5.17
N GLU A 10 -5.21 -13.16 4.39
CA GLU A 10 -6.23 -13.64 3.44
C GLU A 10 -7.57 -14.02 4.10
N ASP A 11 -7.57 -14.37 5.39
CA ASP A 11 -8.76 -14.73 6.14
C ASP A 11 -9.50 -13.54 6.78
N VAL A 12 -8.98 -12.31 6.60
CA VAL A 12 -9.70 -11.09 6.97
C VAL A 12 -10.75 -10.81 5.91
N VAL A 13 -12.02 -10.90 6.31
CA VAL A 13 -13.17 -10.52 5.48
C VAL A 13 -13.60 -9.13 5.90
N HIS A 14 -13.25 -8.13 5.07
CA HIS A 14 -13.76 -6.78 5.22
C HIS A 14 -15.21 -6.69 4.74
N HIS A 15 -15.93 -5.66 5.19
CA HIS A 15 -17.30 -5.42 4.75
C HIS A 15 -17.34 -4.97 3.28
N GLU A 16 -18.37 -5.41 2.53
CA GLU A 16 -18.50 -5.21 1.07
C GLU A 16 -18.47 -3.74 0.60
N ASP A 17 -18.68 -2.78 1.52
CA ASP A 17 -18.68 -1.34 1.21
C ASP A 17 -17.28 -0.70 1.21
N ASP A 18 -16.23 -1.43 1.60
CA ASP A 18 -14.86 -0.91 1.55
C ASP A 18 -14.18 -1.29 0.22
N GLU A 19 -13.73 -0.27 -0.54
CA GLU A 19 -12.87 -0.46 -1.70
C GLU A 19 -11.49 -0.98 -1.26
N HIS A 20 -11.35 -2.31 -1.21
CA HIS A 20 -10.09 -2.97 -0.93
C HIS A 20 -9.47 -3.53 -2.22
N PHE A 21 -8.24 -3.10 -2.51
CA PHE A 21 -7.43 -3.71 -3.55
C PHE A 21 -6.71 -4.91 -2.95
N ASP A 22 -6.99 -6.14 -3.42
CA ASP A 22 -6.31 -7.36 -2.98
C ASP A 22 -4.79 -7.15 -2.88
N CYS A 23 -4.27 -7.23 -1.65
CA CYS A 23 -2.86 -7.03 -1.29
C CYS A 23 -2.32 -5.57 -1.22
N GLY A 24 -3.19 -4.57 -1.27
CA GLY A 24 -2.85 -3.14 -1.11
C GLY A 24 -1.98 -2.56 -2.23
N MET A 25 -2.27 -1.32 -2.64
CA MET A 25 -1.45 -0.63 -3.64
C MET A 25 -0.14 -0.10 -3.04
N TRP A 26 0.97 -0.26 -3.76
CA TRP A 26 2.21 0.45 -3.46
C TRP A 26 2.04 1.94 -3.72
N VAL A 27 2.19 2.76 -2.68
CA VAL A 27 2.11 4.22 -2.75
C VAL A 27 3.44 4.84 -2.32
N PRO A 28 3.78 6.06 -2.80
CA PRO A 28 4.93 6.79 -2.30
C PRO A 28 4.87 6.96 -0.77
N ALA A 29 5.97 6.64 -0.08
CA ALA A 29 6.07 6.71 1.38
C ALA A 29 6.27 8.15 1.88
N THR A 30 5.35 9.04 1.49
CA THR A 30 5.32 10.41 2.02
C THR A 30 5.05 10.40 3.53
N PRO A 31 5.44 11.44 4.30
CA PRO A 31 5.12 11.50 5.72
C PRO A 31 3.62 11.38 6.02
N CYS A 32 2.76 11.91 5.14
CA CYS A 32 1.30 11.79 5.25
C CYS A 32 0.83 10.34 5.03
N ALA A 33 1.36 9.67 4.00
CA ALA A 33 1.03 8.27 3.71
C ALA A 33 1.49 7.34 4.84
N GLN A 34 2.69 7.55 5.38
CA GLN A 34 3.22 6.77 6.50
C GLN A 34 2.32 6.90 7.74
N LYS A 35 1.96 8.13 8.12
CA LYS A 35 1.07 8.37 9.25
C LYS A 35 -0.30 7.73 9.07
N LYS A 36 -0.89 7.85 7.87
CA LYS A 36 -2.18 7.20 7.56
C LYS A 36 -2.07 5.69 7.63
N ALA A 37 -1.05 5.09 7.03
CA ALA A 37 -0.84 3.64 7.04
C ALA A 37 -0.66 3.11 8.46
N GLN A 38 0.07 3.81 9.32
CA GLN A 38 0.23 3.47 10.74
C GLN A 38 -1.12 3.47 11.47
N ILE A 39 -1.90 4.55 11.34
CA ILE A 39 -3.22 4.66 11.98
C ILE A 39 -4.15 3.52 11.51
N ILE A 40 -4.20 3.26 10.20
CA ILE A 40 -5.06 2.19 9.67
C ILE A 40 -4.57 0.83 10.19
N CYS A 41 -3.27 0.56 10.14
CA CYS A 41 -2.71 -0.70 10.61
C CYS A 41 -3.05 -0.95 12.10
N GLU A 42 -2.90 0.07 12.95
CA GLU A 42 -3.23 -0.02 14.38
C GLU A 42 -4.72 -0.26 14.61
N VAL A 43 -5.58 0.53 13.98
CA VAL A 43 -7.04 0.41 14.11
C VAL A 43 -7.52 -0.95 13.62
N GLN A 44 -7.06 -1.40 12.45
CA GLN A 44 -7.51 -2.65 11.87
C GLN A 44 -6.99 -3.87 12.65
N ASN A 45 -5.78 -3.82 13.20
CA ASN A 45 -5.32 -4.85 14.13
C ASN A 45 -6.12 -4.89 15.44
N ALA A 46 -6.64 -3.76 15.91
CA ALA A 46 -7.51 -3.73 17.08
C ALA A 46 -8.90 -4.34 16.78
N VAL A 47 -9.40 -4.20 15.55
CA VAL A 47 -10.70 -4.73 15.10
C VAL A 47 -10.62 -6.22 14.76
N TYR A 48 -9.65 -6.62 13.95
CA TYR A 48 -9.53 -7.96 13.37
C TYR A 48 -8.52 -8.87 14.11
N GLY A 49 -7.86 -8.34 15.13
CA GLY A 49 -6.89 -9.05 15.95
C GLY A 49 -5.43 -8.77 15.57
N PRO A 50 -4.48 -8.95 16.50
CA PRO A 50 -3.07 -8.67 16.27
C PRO A 50 -2.49 -9.48 15.10
N GLY A 51 -1.74 -8.80 14.23
CA GLY A 51 -1.12 -9.43 13.05
C GLY A 51 -2.09 -9.67 11.88
N SER A 52 -3.32 -9.18 11.97
CA SER A 52 -4.26 -9.17 10.85
C SER A 52 -3.83 -8.23 9.73
N HIS A 53 -3.17 -7.12 10.08
CA HIS A 53 -2.69 -6.11 9.14
C HIS A 53 -1.21 -5.76 9.41
N TRP A 54 -0.45 -5.46 8.35
CA TRP A 54 0.93 -5.01 8.45
C TRP A 54 1.30 -4.06 7.32
N ILE A 55 2.38 -3.31 7.53
CA ILE A 55 2.93 -2.38 6.54
C ILE A 55 4.18 -3.00 5.96
N GLU A 56 4.27 -3.02 4.64
CA GLU A 56 5.52 -3.30 3.94
C GLU A 56 6.08 -2.02 3.36
N GLU A 57 7.41 -1.91 3.37
CA GLU A 57 8.15 -0.81 2.77
C GLU A 57 9.15 -1.35 1.77
N ARG A 58 9.39 -0.61 0.70
CA ARG A 58 10.45 -0.91 -0.27
C ARG A 58 11.16 0.35 -0.75
N GLU A 59 12.42 0.19 -1.09
CA GLU A 59 13.10 1.16 -1.94
C GLU A 59 12.73 0.85 -3.38
N HIS A 60 11.95 1.72 -4.02
CA HIS A 60 11.80 1.67 -5.47
C HIS A 60 13.07 2.26 -6.07
N ALA A 61 13.97 1.41 -6.56
CA ALA A 61 14.95 1.87 -7.54
C ALA A 61 14.11 2.34 -8.73
N ASP A 62 14.21 3.63 -9.08
CA ASP A 62 13.69 4.08 -10.35
C ASP A 62 14.25 3.12 -11.39
N GLN A 63 13.37 2.41 -12.11
CA GLN A 63 13.82 1.57 -13.20
C GLN A 63 14.33 2.53 -14.27
N PHE A 64 15.59 2.95 -14.13
CA PHE A 64 16.37 3.49 -15.21
C PHE A 64 16.59 2.34 -16.19
N PHE A 65 15.58 2.06 -17.01
CA PHE A 65 15.79 1.35 -18.26
C PHE A 65 16.46 2.33 -19.21
N ASP A 66 17.79 2.30 -19.20
CA ASP A 66 18.68 2.68 -20.31
C ASP A 66 18.24 3.90 -21.15
N GLY A 67 17.95 5.02 -20.47
CA GLY A 67 17.75 6.32 -21.12
C GLY A 67 16.45 6.52 -21.92
N VAL A 68 15.43 5.65 -21.80
CA VAL A 68 14.15 5.84 -22.53
C VAL A 68 13.07 6.40 -21.61
N VAL A 69 12.70 7.66 -21.85
CA VAL A 69 11.46 8.25 -21.33
C VAL A 69 10.29 7.68 -22.12
N LEU A 70 9.45 6.84 -21.51
CA LEU A 70 8.16 6.47 -22.12
C LEU A 70 7.17 7.63 -21.93
N PRO A 71 6.70 8.27 -23.01
CA PRO A 71 5.73 9.34 -22.90
C PRO A 71 4.34 8.77 -22.61
N GLY A 72 3.81 9.14 -21.44
CA GLY A 72 2.38 9.24 -21.13
C GLY A 72 1.48 8.06 -21.52
N HIS A 73 1.25 7.14 -20.58
CA HIS A 73 -0.05 6.47 -20.52
C HIS A 73 -1.00 7.35 -19.67
N ARG A 74 -1.55 8.37 -20.35
CA ARG A 74 -2.91 8.83 -20.04
C ARG A 74 -3.86 7.84 -20.72
N ASP A 75 -4.83 7.37 -19.94
CA ASP A 75 -6.15 6.93 -20.33
C ASP A 75 -6.26 5.86 -21.44
N LEU A 76 -6.46 4.60 -21.03
CA LEU A 76 -7.59 3.77 -21.46
C LEU A 76 -7.98 2.82 -20.32
#